data_AF-A0A165W7M9-F1
#
_entry.id   AF-A0A165W7M9-F1
#
_cell.length_a   1.000
_cell.length_b   1.000
_cell.length_c   1.000
_cell.angle_alpha   90.00
_cell.angle_beta   90.00
_cell.angle_gamma   90.00
#
_symmetry.space_group_name_H-M   'P 1'
#
loop_
_entity.id
_entity.type
_entity.pdbx_description
1 polymer ?
#
loop_
_entity_poly.entity_id
_entity_poly.type
_entity_poly.pdbx_seq_one_letter_code
_entity_poly.pdbx_strand_id
1 'polypeptide(L)'
;MLEQLHAKGCCLATQEWVENHWSLILWKLAGMVCLDPKSESDSRTRRWCWGHILEQFLYRYEKELECGSRPPLRLIATQDTPASLPMVLCVSNITWSSGGADDDGLVTDPIPELELTDGWYKLRAEADGTLTRAIRKGKIRVGRKIGVQNARLSSDHKDPTEVLEAYDRCHLVLTGNSCHLVPWHAKLGFCNSPSFATLGRLTPDGGVVTIMDLTVVKTHPVAYVEFIEGPDGKTRKSVPRDEKEEMKVQDQWVKRREEMAAKWREDLDKKIRTLEGYAHRLEARAGCSQSKTEDEDPPVHIENYYDDLEETGDINSLLCRLSKFEMRCLSRIIHKNCTALREGASDEMEKDLAFECPPRKIRNFRVVVAKDSRTYKRDAYRKAQITVWDVMDLAFGEGTKAGAFAPNQRFIVTNLIPTQQGAWMGNEPDAEVYLTTRRDSRWTKIS
;
A
#
# COMPACT_ATOMS: atom_id res chain seq x y z
N MET A 1 30.52 21.05 -29.74
CA MET A 1 29.13 20.75 -30.18
C MET A 1 28.19 21.86 -29.75
N LEU A 2 28.16 22.24 -28.47
CA LEU A 2 27.34 23.34 -27.95
C LEU A 2 27.41 24.63 -28.79
N GLU A 3 28.63 25.13 -29.05
CA GLU A 3 28.85 26.33 -29.89
C GLU A 3 28.22 26.22 -31.28
N GLN A 4 28.25 25.04 -31.90
CA GLN A 4 27.66 24.82 -33.23
C GLN A 4 26.13 24.81 -33.17
N LEU A 5 25.55 24.32 -32.07
CA LEU A 5 24.10 24.39 -31.84
C LEU A 5 23.68 25.85 -31.61
N HIS A 6 24.41 26.59 -30.77
CA HIS A 6 24.15 28.02 -30.55
C HIS A 6 24.29 28.85 -31.82
N ALA A 7 25.31 28.58 -32.65
CA ALA A 7 25.47 29.23 -33.96
C ALA A 7 24.30 28.94 -34.93
N LYS A 8 23.53 27.86 -34.69
CA LYS A 8 22.33 27.50 -35.44
C LYS A 8 21.03 27.98 -34.78
N GLY A 9 21.10 28.79 -33.72
CA GLY A 9 19.95 29.34 -33.01
C GLY A 9 19.41 28.47 -31.87
N CYS A 10 20.05 27.35 -31.55
CA CYS A 10 19.62 26.44 -30.49
C CYS A 10 20.05 26.92 -29.08
N CYS A 11 19.62 28.12 -28.67
CA CYS A 11 20.12 28.80 -27.46
C CYS A 11 19.74 28.14 -26.13
N LEU A 12 18.71 27.28 -26.09
CA LEU A 12 18.29 26.57 -24.87
C LEU A 12 19.19 25.38 -24.50
N ALA A 13 20.09 24.97 -25.40
CA ALA A 13 20.99 23.86 -25.14
C ALA A 13 22.04 24.28 -24.09
N THR A 14 22.22 23.46 -23.06
CA THR A 14 23.27 23.60 -22.05
C THR A 14 24.42 22.64 -22.30
N GLN A 15 25.57 22.88 -21.67
CA GLN A 15 26.73 21.99 -21.77
C GLN A 15 26.40 20.59 -21.22
N GLU A 16 25.74 20.49 -20.07
CA GLU A 16 25.32 19.23 -19.46
C GLU A 16 24.36 18.44 -20.36
N TRP A 17 23.40 19.13 -20.99
CA TRP A 17 22.49 18.51 -21.96
C TRP A 17 23.27 17.93 -23.15
N VAL A 18 24.25 18.68 -23.67
CA VAL A 18 25.11 18.20 -24.76
C VAL A 18 25.92 16.97 -24.34
N GLU A 19 26.53 16.98 -23.16
CA GLU A 19 27.37 15.88 -22.64
C GLU A 19 26.57 14.58 -22.45
N ASN A 20 25.37 14.69 -21.86
CA ASN A 20 24.47 13.54 -21.71
C ASN A 20 24.13 12.92 -23.07
N HIS A 21 23.62 13.72 -24.00
CA HIS A 21 23.15 13.23 -25.31
C HIS A 21 24.29 12.78 -26.21
N TRP A 22 25.48 13.37 -26.08
CA TRP A 22 26.67 12.99 -26.84
C TRP A 22 26.99 11.50 -26.66
N SER A 23 27.07 11.05 -25.41
CA SER A 23 27.38 9.65 -25.10
C SER A 23 26.34 8.68 -25.67
N LEU A 24 25.05 9.03 -25.59
CA LEU A 24 23.94 8.20 -26.07
C LEU A 24 23.87 8.14 -27.61
N ILE A 25 24.09 9.27 -28.28
CA ILE A 25 24.13 9.34 -29.74
C ILE A 25 25.29 8.52 -30.27
N LEU A 26 26.50 8.72 -29.74
CA LEU A 26 27.67 7.95 -30.18
C LEU A 26 27.50 6.46 -29.91
N TRP A 27 27.01 6.06 -28.72
CA TRP A 27 26.80 4.65 -28.42
C TRP A 27 25.80 3.99 -29.37
N LYS A 28 24.70 4.68 -29.69
CA LYS A 28 23.72 4.23 -30.69
C LYS A 28 24.36 4.08 -32.07
N LEU A 29 25.06 5.11 -32.55
CA LEU A 29 25.66 5.08 -33.89
C LEU A 29 26.74 4.01 -34.01
N ALA A 30 27.57 3.82 -32.96
CA ALA A 30 28.58 2.78 -32.92
C ALA A 30 27.93 1.39 -33.01
N GLY A 31 26.84 1.17 -32.27
CA GLY A 31 26.06 -0.07 -32.36
C GLY A 31 25.48 -0.30 -33.76
N MET A 32 24.97 0.73 -34.42
CA MET A 32 24.44 0.65 -35.79
C MET A 32 25.54 0.33 -36.82
N VAL A 33 26.72 0.93 -36.67
CA VAL A 33 27.90 0.65 -37.51
C VAL A 33 28.34 -0.79 -37.35
N CYS A 34 28.39 -1.31 -36.12
CA CYS A 34 28.72 -2.71 -35.87
C CYS A 34 27.68 -3.68 -36.43
N LEU A 35 26.40 -3.28 -36.45
CA LEU A 35 25.31 -4.10 -36.97
C LEU A 35 25.29 -4.17 -38.50
N ASP A 36 25.57 -3.05 -39.17
CA ASP A 36 25.64 -2.97 -40.63
C ASP A 36 26.87 -2.17 -41.09
N PRO A 37 28.06 -2.81 -41.10
CA PRO A 37 29.29 -2.13 -41.52
C PRO A 37 29.31 -1.77 -43.01
N LYS A 38 28.55 -2.49 -43.84
CA LYS A 38 28.53 -2.29 -45.30
C LYS A 38 27.92 -0.96 -45.66
N SER A 39 26.80 -0.59 -45.02
CA SER A 39 26.16 0.71 -45.25
C SER A 39 27.04 1.91 -44.85
N GLU A 40 28.02 1.72 -43.96
CA GLU A 40 28.93 2.79 -43.52
C GLU A 40 30.08 3.06 -44.50
N SER A 41 30.31 2.11 -45.42
CA SER A 41 31.31 2.24 -46.48
C SER A 41 30.85 3.19 -47.60
N ASP A 42 29.54 3.24 -47.85
CA ASP A 42 28.93 4.19 -48.79
C ASP A 42 28.80 5.58 -48.13
N SER A 43 29.38 6.60 -48.77
CA SER A 43 29.35 7.98 -48.28
C SER A 43 27.94 8.56 -48.20
N ARG A 44 26.99 8.05 -48.98
CA ARG A 44 25.59 8.51 -48.98
C ARG A 44 24.77 7.98 -47.81
N THR A 45 25.10 6.80 -47.32
CA THR A 45 24.36 6.14 -46.22
C THR A 45 25.15 6.09 -44.91
N ARG A 46 26.39 6.59 -44.90
CA ARG A 46 27.24 6.65 -43.71
C ARG A 46 26.59 7.47 -42.60
N ARG A 47 26.37 6.83 -41.46
CA ARG A 47 25.80 7.44 -40.24
C ARG A 47 26.89 7.85 -39.26
N TRP A 48 28.06 7.20 -39.29
CA TRP A 48 29.19 7.57 -38.43
C TRP A 48 29.98 8.76 -39.01
N CYS A 49 29.38 9.95 -38.93
CA CYS A 49 29.99 11.19 -39.39
C CYS A 49 29.52 12.39 -38.57
N TRP A 50 30.29 13.49 -38.60
CA TRP A 50 29.97 14.70 -37.84
C TRP A 50 28.60 15.28 -38.20
N GLY A 51 28.27 15.31 -39.51
CA GLY A 51 27.00 15.83 -40.00
C GLY A 51 25.80 15.10 -39.39
N HIS A 52 25.82 13.77 -39.39
CA HIS A 52 24.74 12.98 -38.81
C HIS A 52 24.66 13.10 -37.28
N ILE A 53 25.79 13.25 -36.59
CA ILE A 53 25.78 13.54 -35.14
C ILE A 53 25.10 14.89 -34.89
N LEU A 54 25.43 15.93 -35.67
CA LEU A 54 24.82 17.25 -35.55
C LEU A 54 23.31 17.21 -35.85
N GLU A 55 22.88 16.47 -36.88
CA GLU A 55 21.47 16.23 -37.19
C GLU A 55 20.72 15.59 -36.00
N GLN A 56 21.33 14.61 -35.32
CA GLN A 56 20.74 13.98 -34.14
C GLN A 56 20.60 14.96 -32.97
N PHE A 57 21.55 15.87 -32.79
CA PHE A 57 21.45 16.93 -31.77
C PHE A 57 20.36 17.94 -32.12
N LEU A 58 20.29 18.39 -33.37
CA LEU A 58 19.23 19.30 -33.83
C LEU A 58 17.85 18.68 -33.65
N TYR A 59 17.69 17.40 -34.02
CA TYR A 59 16.44 16.66 -33.79
C TYR A 59 16.07 16.57 -32.30
N ARG A 60 17.03 16.27 -31.42
CA ARG A 60 16.76 16.21 -29.97
C ARG A 60 16.40 17.58 -29.41
N TYR A 61 17.08 18.64 -29.86
CA TYR A 61 16.79 20.02 -29.46
C TYR A 61 15.35 20.41 -29.83
N GLU A 62 14.99 20.24 -31.10
CA GLU A 62 13.65 20.54 -31.62
C GLU A 62 12.59 19.74 -30.84
N LYS A 63 12.80 18.43 -30.65
CA LYS A 63 11.83 17.58 -29.96
C LYS A 63 11.64 17.93 -28.49
N GLU A 64 12.73 18.06 -27.75
CA GLU A 64 12.66 18.16 -26.30
C GLU A 64 12.56 19.60 -25.82
N LEU A 65 13.42 20.49 -26.32
CA LEU A 65 13.57 21.84 -25.78
C LEU A 65 12.63 22.83 -26.46
N GLU A 66 12.39 22.69 -27.77
CA GLU A 66 11.49 23.58 -28.51
C GLU A 66 10.03 23.10 -28.47
N CYS A 67 9.80 21.82 -28.78
CA CYS A 67 8.45 21.23 -28.80
C CYS A 67 7.97 20.73 -27.42
N GLY A 68 8.83 20.70 -26.41
CA GLY A 68 8.46 20.25 -25.05
C GLY A 68 8.15 18.75 -24.93
N SER A 69 8.58 17.90 -25.87
CA SER A 69 8.33 16.45 -25.81
C SER A 69 9.28 15.80 -24.80
N ARG A 70 8.77 15.56 -23.60
CA ARG A 70 9.57 15.03 -22.47
C ARG A 70 9.68 13.50 -22.52
N PRO A 71 10.89 12.94 -22.45
CA PRO A 71 11.10 11.49 -22.45
C PRO A 71 10.73 10.87 -21.08
N PRO A 72 10.53 9.53 -21.02
CA PRO A 72 10.00 8.85 -19.85
C PRO A 72 10.77 9.08 -18.55
N LEU A 73 12.10 8.97 -18.56
CA LEU A 73 12.87 9.15 -17.32
C LEU A 73 12.81 10.60 -16.83
N ARG A 74 12.67 11.57 -17.75
CA ARG A 74 12.45 12.97 -17.38
C ARG A 74 11.09 13.16 -16.72
N LEU A 75 10.02 12.65 -17.32
CA LEU A 75 8.66 12.69 -16.74
C LEU A 75 8.57 11.99 -15.39
N ILE A 76 9.35 10.93 -15.18
CA ILE A 76 9.40 10.22 -13.91
C ILE A 76 10.17 11.03 -12.86
N ALA A 77 11.35 11.56 -13.20
CA ALA A 77 12.17 12.37 -12.30
C ALA A 77 11.45 13.66 -11.85
N THR A 78 10.71 14.29 -12.77
CA THR A 78 9.87 15.46 -12.47
C THR A 78 8.51 15.10 -11.87
N GLN A 79 8.26 13.82 -11.59
CA GLN A 79 7.02 13.30 -11.01
C GLN A 79 5.73 13.64 -11.78
N ASP A 80 5.83 14.02 -13.06
CA ASP A 80 4.69 14.21 -13.96
C ASP A 80 4.02 12.89 -14.36
N THR A 81 4.74 11.77 -14.24
CA THR A 81 4.25 10.45 -14.60
C THR A 81 4.83 9.39 -13.65
N PRO A 82 4.03 8.43 -13.17
CA PRO A 82 4.53 7.43 -12.23
C PRO A 82 5.50 6.44 -12.90
N ALA A 83 6.54 6.07 -12.16
CA ALA A 83 7.50 5.03 -12.56
C ALA A 83 6.86 3.62 -12.73
N SER A 84 5.62 3.45 -12.25
CA SER A 84 4.91 2.17 -12.33
C SER A 84 4.44 1.81 -13.74
N LEU A 85 4.39 2.78 -14.67
CA LEU A 85 3.96 2.53 -16.04
C LEU A 85 4.92 1.58 -16.78
N PRO A 86 4.40 0.71 -17.68
CA PRO A 86 5.24 -0.14 -18.51
C PRO A 86 6.19 0.68 -19.39
N MET A 87 7.47 0.33 -19.37
CA MET A 87 8.48 0.96 -20.22
C MET A 87 9.59 -0.02 -20.58
N VAL A 88 10.33 0.30 -21.64
CA VAL A 88 11.54 -0.42 -22.03
C VAL A 88 12.75 0.48 -21.81
N LEU A 89 13.71 -0.01 -21.04
CA LEU A 89 14.96 0.67 -20.75
C LEU A 89 16.14 -0.19 -21.24
N CYS A 90 17.27 0.45 -21.51
CA CYS A 90 18.53 -0.21 -21.83
C CYS A 90 19.49 -0.10 -20.65
N VAL A 91 20.20 -1.18 -20.32
CA VAL A 91 21.27 -1.14 -19.32
C VAL A 91 22.48 -0.43 -19.94
N SER A 92 22.82 0.77 -19.46
CA SER A 92 23.98 1.55 -19.94
C SER A 92 25.24 1.29 -19.13
N ASN A 93 25.11 0.98 -17.84
CA ASN A 93 26.24 0.64 -16.97
C ASN A 93 25.80 -0.33 -15.86
N ILE A 94 26.76 -1.03 -15.27
CA ILE A 94 26.57 -1.85 -14.07
C ILE A 94 27.73 -1.56 -13.13
N THR A 95 27.43 -0.94 -12.01
CA THR A 95 28.36 -0.70 -10.91
C THR A 95 28.17 -1.78 -9.86
N TRP A 96 29.23 -2.09 -9.11
CA TRP A 96 29.17 -3.07 -8.01
C TRP A 96 29.58 -2.35 -6.75
N SER A 97 28.80 -2.51 -5.68
CA SER A 97 29.25 -2.05 -4.37
C SER A 97 30.53 -2.77 -3.99
N SER A 98 31.42 -2.06 -3.29
CA SER A 98 32.53 -2.68 -2.57
C SER A 98 31.91 -3.56 -1.48
N GLY A 99 31.76 -4.86 -1.76
CA GLY A 99 31.32 -5.83 -0.75
C GLY A 99 32.15 -5.70 0.53
N GLY A 100 31.52 -5.91 1.67
CA GLY A 100 32.12 -5.61 2.97
C GLY A 100 31.73 -6.61 4.06
N ALA A 101 32.11 -6.31 5.28
CA ALA A 101 31.51 -6.89 6.46
C ALA A 101 30.61 -5.82 7.08
N ASP A 102 29.35 -6.14 7.37
CA ASP A 102 28.51 -5.26 8.18
C ASP A 102 29.12 -5.13 9.59
N ASP A 103 28.64 -4.19 10.41
CA ASP A 103 29.13 -3.94 11.79
C ASP A 103 29.11 -5.21 12.68
N ASP A 104 28.29 -6.20 12.29
CA ASP A 104 28.16 -7.53 12.91
C ASP A 104 29.12 -8.60 12.34
N GLY A 105 30.06 -8.24 11.45
CA GLY A 105 31.03 -9.15 10.86
C GLY A 105 30.48 -10.08 9.76
N LEU A 106 29.24 -9.88 9.32
CA LEU A 106 28.63 -10.64 8.23
C LEU A 106 29.15 -10.17 6.87
N VAL A 107 29.75 -11.08 6.11
CA VAL A 107 30.22 -10.81 4.75
C VAL A 107 29.01 -10.51 3.84
N THR A 108 28.89 -9.26 3.40
CA THR A 108 27.91 -8.84 2.41
C THR A 108 28.46 -9.01 1.01
N ASP A 109 27.77 -9.85 0.23
CA ASP A 109 28.04 -10.01 -1.20
C ASP A 109 27.96 -8.65 -1.93
N PRO A 110 28.82 -8.39 -2.93
CA PRO A 110 28.70 -7.23 -3.80
C PRO A 110 27.31 -7.16 -4.44
N ILE A 111 26.63 -6.03 -4.24
CA ILE A 111 25.29 -5.77 -4.79
C ILE A 111 25.47 -4.96 -6.08
N PRO A 112 24.89 -5.41 -7.21
CA PRO A 112 24.95 -4.66 -8.45
C PRO A 112 23.96 -3.48 -8.40
N GLU A 113 24.42 -2.31 -8.80
CA GLU A 113 23.59 -1.16 -9.12
C GLU A 113 23.56 -0.99 -10.64
N LEU A 114 22.37 -0.81 -11.20
CA LEU A 114 22.18 -0.65 -12.63
C LEU A 114 22.12 0.82 -12.99
N GLU A 115 22.70 1.19 -14.12
CA GLU A 115 22.37 2.44 -14.81
C GLU A 115 21.49 2.11 -16.01
N LEU A 116 20.32 2.74 -16.08
CA LEU A 116 19.31 2.49 -17.11
C LEU A 116 19.02 3.74 -17.92
N THR A 117 18.83 3.58 -19.23
CA THR A 117 18.50 4.66 -20.15
C THR A 117 17.24 4.37 -20.96
N ASP A 118 16.42 5.40 -21.16
CA ASP A 118 15.31 5.43 -22.14
C ASP A 118 15.77 5.89 -23.54
N GLY A 119 17.09 6.10 -23.73
CA GLY A 119 17.69 6.64 -24.94
C GLY A 119 17.81 8.17 -24.96
N TRP A 120 17.28 8.86 -23.94
CA TRP A 120 17.38 10.31 -23.76
C TRP A 120 18.15 10.68 -22.51
N TYR A 121 17.86 10.03 -21.39
CA TYR A 121 18.53 10.25 -20.12
C TYR A 121 18.91 8.93 -19.47
N LYS A 122 19.60 9.02 -18.34
CA LYS A 122 20.05 7.89 -17.54
C LYS A 122 19.56 8.07 -16.11
N LEU A 123 19.18 6.99 -15.45
CA LEU A 123 18.90 6.96 -14.02
C LEU A 123 19.47 5.67 -13.41
N ARG A 124 19.89 5.76 -12.16
CA ARG A 124 20.32 4.60 -11.38
C ARG A 124 19.11 3.74 -11.02
N ALA A 125 19.35 2.46 -10.80
CA ALA A 125 18.31 1.51 -10.44
C ALA A 125 18.82 0.42 -9.50
N GLU A 126 18.03 0.16 -8.46
CA GLU A 126 18.22 -0.93 -7.51
C GLU A 126 17.61 -2.22 -8.07
N ALA A 127 18.37 -3.31 -7.96
CA ALA A 127 17.99 -4.63 -8.43
C ALA A 127 17.73 -5.57 -7.24
N ASP A 128 16.55 -6.19 -7.21
CA ASP A 128 16.26 -7.23 -6.21
C ASP A 128 17.14 -8.48 -6.35
N GLY A 129 16.97 -9.45 -5.43
CA GLY A 129 17.74 -10.70 -5.45
C GLY A 129 17.61 -11.49 -6.76
N THR A 130 16.45 -11.43 -7.41
CA THR A 130 16.22 -12.11 -8.69
C THR A 130 16.97 -11.45 -9.84
N LEU A 131 16.91 -10.13 -9.93
CA LEU A 131 17.65 -9.36 -10.92
C LEU A 131 19.16 -9.47 -10.69
N THR A 132 19.61 -9.40 -9.44
CA THR A 132 21.01 -9.58 -9.05
C THR A 132 21.56 -10.92 -9.53
N ARG A 133 20.81 -12.03 -9.34
CA ARG A 133 21.21 -13.33 -9.89
C ARG A 133 21.24 -13.35 -11.41
N ALA A 134 20.33 -12.65 -12.09
CA ALA A 134 20.32 -12.56 -13.55
C ALA A 134 21.52 -11.74 -14.09
N ILE A 135 21.95 -10.72 -13.36
CA ILE A 135 23.15 -9.92 -13.64
C ILE A 135 24.41 -10.77 -13.45
N ARG A 136 24.56 -11.44 -12.31
CA ARG A 136 25.70 -12.34 -12.02
C ARG A 136 25.83 -13.47 -13.06
N LYS A 137 24.70 -13.98 -13.57
CA LYS A 137 24.67 -14.99 -14.65
C LYS A 137 24.92 -14.43 -16.05
N GLY A 138 25.15 -13.12 -16.20
CA GLY A 138 25.37 -12.45 -17.49
C GLY A 138 24.15 -12.40 -18.41
N LYS A 139 22.95 -12.68 -17.88
CA LYS A 139 21.69 -12.57 -18.64
C LYS A 139 21.30 -11.11 -18.82
N ILE A 140 21.43 -10.33 -17.75
CA ILE A 140 21.36 -8.86 -17.77
C ILE A 140 22.79 -8.35 -17.82
N ARG A 141 23.10 -7.51 -18.81
CA ARG A 141 24.43 -6.93 -19.05
C ARG A 141 24.28 -5.64 -19.83
N VAL A 142 25.31 -4.80 -19.83
CA VAL A 142 25.35 -3.55 -20.60
C VAL A 142 24.95 -3.79 -22.07
N GLY A 143 24.10 -2.91 -22.59
CA GLY A 143 23.49 -2.98 -23.93
C GLY A 143 22.24 -3.86 -24.03
N ARG A 144 21.84 -4.58 -22.97
CA ARG A 144 20.57 -5.32 -22.98
C ARG A 144 19.40 -4.39 -22.67
N LYS A 145 18.31 -4.62 -23.40
CA LYS A 145 17.03 -3.98 -23.15
C LYS A 145 16.19 -4.83 -22.20
N ILE A 146 15.60 -4.17 -21.22
CA ILE A 146 14.70 -4.75 -20.22
C ILE A 146 13.35 -4.03 -20.29
N GLY A 147 12.28 -4.81 -20.25
CA GLY A 147 10.94 -4.32 -20.01
C GLY A 147 10.72 -4.22 -18.51
N VAL A 148 10.33 -3.04 -18.05
CA VAL A 148 10.13 -2.69 -16.65
C VAL A 148 8.67 -2.33 -16.45
N GLN A 149 8.07 -2.80 -15.36
CA GLN A 149 6.72 -2.46 -14.96
C GLN A 149 6.67 -2.33 -13.44
N ASN A 150 5.74 -1.51 -12.93
CA ASN A 150 5.53 -1.33 -11.50
C ASN A 150 6.82 -1.02 -10.72
N ALA A 151 7.75 -0.30 -11.36
CA ALA A 151 8.91 0.25 -10.70
C ALA A 151 8.47 1.36 -9.75
N ARG A 152 9.28 1.62 -8.73
CA ARG A 152 9.08 2.76 -7.82
C ARG A 152 10.21 3.74 -8.02
N LEU A 153 9.92 5.03 -7.89
CA LEU A 153 10.94 6.04 -7.77
C LEU A 153 11.26 6.19 -6.28
N SER A 154 12.52 5.95 -5.92
CA SER A 154 13.07 6.24 -4.60
C SER A 154 13.91 7.49 -4.72
N SER A 155 13.67 8.48 -3.86
CA SER A 155 14.35 9.77 -3.89
C SER A 155 14.63 10.24 -2.47
N ASP A 156 15.77 10.91 -2.29
CA ASP A 156 16.18 11.45 -0.98
C ASP A 156 15.26 12.59 -0.51
N HIS A 157 14.63 13.27 -1.47
CA HIS A 157 13.68 14.35 -1.25
C HIS A 157 12.35 14.08 -1.96
N LYS A 158 11.26 14.67 -1.46
CA LYS A 158 9.92 14.51 -2.06
C LYS A 158 9.70 15.38 -3.28
N ASP A 159 10.55 16.39 -3.50
CA ASP A 159 10.32 17.38 -4.54
C ASP A 159 10.72 16.87 -5.94
N PRO A 160 9.96 17.25 -6.98
CA PRO A 160 10.36 17.02 -8.37
C PRO A 160 11.77 17.53 -8.65
N THR A 161 12.57 16.75 -9.37
CA THR A 161 13.95 17.12 -9.72
C THR A 161 14.13 17.02 -11.23
N GLU A 162 14.84 18.00 -11.83
CA GLU A 162 15.20 17.91 -13.24
C GLU A 162 16.11 16.70 -13.49
N VAL A 163 15.93 16.06 -14.64
CA VAL A 163 16.45 14.69 -14.88
C VAL A 163 17.97 14.56 -14.83
N LEU A 164 18.72 15.62 -15.18
CA LEU A 164 20.19 15.60 -15.13
C LEU A 164 20.70 15.68 -13.69
N GLU A 165 20.02 16.41 -12.81
CA GLU A 165 20.31 16.45 -11.37
C GLU A 165 19.79 15.21 -10.64
N ALA A 166 18.72 14.60 -11.16
CA ALA A 166 18.06 13.45 -10.55
C ALA A 166 18.93 12.18 -10.52
N TYR A 167 19.97 12.10 -11.36
CA TYR A 167 20.87 10.94 -11.41
C TYR A 167 21.49 10.61 -10.03
N ASP A 168 21.91 11.63 -9.29
CA ASP A 168 22.55 11.48 -7.98
C ASP A 168 21.56 11.46 -6.80
N ARG A 169 20.32 11.90 -7.01
CA ARG A 169 19.32 12.08 -5.94
C ARG A 169 18.19 11.05 -5.93
N CYS A 170 18.01 10.36 -7.05
CA CYS A 170 16.90 9.45 -7.27
C CYS A 170 17.37 8.16 -7.95
N HIS A 171 16.70 7.06 -7.65
CA HIS A 171 16.91 5.80 -8.34
C HIS A 171 15.60 5.02 -8.49
N LEU A 172 15.54 4.16 -9.49
CA LEU A 172 14.41 3.27 -9.73
C LEU A 172 14.56 1.99 -8.91
N VAL A 173 13.54 1.61 -8.15
CA VAL A 173 13.50 0.31 -7.45
C VAL A 173 12.78 -0.70 -8.34
N LEU A 174 13.51 -1.70 -8.80
CA LEU A 174 13.02 -2.74 -9.71
C LEU A 174 12.73 -4.04 -8.99
N THR A 175 11.68 -4.74 -9.45
CA THR A 175 11.34 -6.09 -8.97
C THR A 175 11.42 -7.10 -10.11
N GLY A 176 12.03 -8.25 -9.86
CA GLY A 176 12.34 -9.27 -10.86
C GLY A 176 11.10 -9.88 -11.51
N ASN A 177 10.03 -10.10 -10.75
CA ASN A 177 8.76 -10.62 -11.26
C ASN A 177 7.97 -9.60 -12.10
N SER A 178 8.38 -8.33 -12.08
CA SER A 178 7.83 -7.26 -12.92
C SER A 178 8.79 -6.76 -14.00
N CYS A 179 9.92 -7.47 -14.18
CA CYS A 179 10.91 -7.19 -15.20
C CYS A 179 11.09 -8.39 -16.14
N HIS A 180 11.40 -8.13 -17.41
CA HIS A 180 11.72 -9.20 -18.37
C HIS A 180 12.66 -8.70 -19.47
N LEU A 181 13.38 -9.63 -20.11
CA LEU A 181 14.19 -9.30 -21.28
C LEU A 181 13.28 -9.07 -22.50
N VAL A 182 13.55 -8.00 -23.24
CA VAL A 182 12.83 -7.67 -24.48
C VAL A 182 13.71 -7.89 -25.72
N PRO A 183 13.13 -8.00 -26.93
CA PRO A 183 13.89 -8.09 -28.17
C PRO A 183 14.86 -6.92 -28.35
N TRP A 184 15.97 -7.16 -29.03
CA TRP A 184 17.01 -6.15 -29.24
C TRP A 184 16.50 -4.89 -29.96
N HIS A 185 15.52 -5.03 -30.84
CA HIS A 185 14.92 -3.94 -31.62
C HIS A 185 13.75 -3.24 -30.90
N ALA A 186 13.38 -3.66 -29.68
CA ALA A 186 12.31 -3.01 -28.93
C ALA A 186 12.60 -1.51 -28.75
N LYS A 187 11.60 -0.66 -29.00
CA LYS A 187 11.73 0.79 -28.84
C LYS A 187 11.88 1.13 -27.35
N LEU A 188 12.83 2.01 -27.03
CA LEU A 188 13.01 2.49 -25.66
C LEU A 188 11.89 3.49 -25.29
N GLY A 189 11.56 3.53 -24.01
CA GLY A 189 10.57 4.41 -23.42
C GLY A 189 9.24 3.73 -23.08
N PHE A 190 8.19 4.52 -22.84
CA PHE A 190 6.87 4.01 -22.43
C PHE A 190 6.28 3.04 -23.45
N CYS A 191 5.58 2.04 -22.93
CA CYS A 191 4.95 0.97 -23.69
C CYS A 191 3.44 0.99 -23.47
N ASN A 192 2.68 0.97 -24.56
CA ASN A 192 1.21 0.98 -24.51
C ASN A 192 0.61 -0.36 -24.08
N SER A 193 1.40 -1.44 -24.10
CA SER A 193 0.94 -2.78 -23.73
C SER A 193 1.79 -3.33 -22.58
N PRO A 194 1.17 -3.69 -21.45
CA PRO A 194 1.89 -4.37 -20.39
C PRO A 194 2.22 -5.81 -20.80
N SER A 195 3.40 -6.30 -20.38
CA SER A 195 3.74 -7.72 -20.45
C SER A 195 3.03 -8.47 -19.31
N PHE A 196 2.50 -9.65 -19.61
CA PHE A 196 1.88 -10.51 -18.60
C PHE A 196 2.93 -11.46 -18.02
N ALA A 197 3.02 -11.50 -16.70
CA ALA A 197 3.82 -12.51 -16.02
C ALA A 197 3.13 -13.89 -16.13
N THR A 198 3.94 -14.94 -16.16
CA THR A 198 3.50 -16.34 -16.23
C THR A 198 4.09 -17.09 -15.05
N LEU A 199 3.36 -18.04 -14.49
CA LEU A 199 3.75 -18.83 -13.32
C LEU A 199 5.09 -19.54 -13.50
N GLY A 200 5.39 -19.97 -14.74
CA GLY A 200 6.66 -20.60 -15.08
C GLY A 200 7.89 -19.68 -15.01
N ARG A 201 7.69 -18.35 -14.98
CA ARG A 201 8.77 -17.35 -14.89
C ARG A 201 8.89 -16.71 -13.51
N LEU A 202 7.92 -16.93 -12.64
CA LEU A 202 7.93 -16.34 -11.31
C LEU A 202 9.01 -16.95 -10.43
N THR A 203 9.52 -16.10 -9.55
CA THR A 203 10.48 -16.44 -8.50
C THR A 203 9.91 -16.08 -7.14
N PRO A 204 10.18 -16.87 -6.09
CA PRO A 204 9.63 -16.63 -4.75
C PRO A 204 10.10 -15.32 -4.12
N ASP A 205 11.28 -14.85 -4.50
CA ASP A 205 11.93 -13.63 -3.97
C ASP A 205 11.98 -12.47 -4.99
N GLY A 206 11.32 -12.60 -6.15
CA GLY A 206 11.31 -11.58 -7.21
C GLY A 206 10.34 -10.41 -7.00
N GLY A 207 9.89 -10.17 -5.75
CA GLY A 207 8.97 -9.10 -5.42
C GLY A 207 7.59 -9.22 -6.08
N VAL A 208 6.91 -8.08 -6.21
CA VAL A 208 5.53 -7.98 -6.70
C VAL A 208 5.41 -8.45 -8.16
N VAL A 209 4.33 -9.16 -8.45
CA VAL A 209 3.90 -9.54 -9.80
C VAL A 209 2.89 -8.49 -10.29
N THR A 210 3.29 -7.69 -11.28
CA THR A 210 2.47 -6.56 -11.77
C THR A 210 1.12 -6.99 -12.31
N ILE A 211 1.13 -7.95 -13.24
CA ILE A 211 -0.08 -8.37 -13.95
C ILE A 211 0.06 -9.82 -14.42
N MET A 212 -1.02 -10.59 -14.25
CA MET A 212 -1.15 -11.98 -14.68
C MET A 212 -2.49 -12.20 -15.36
N ASP A 213 -2.54 -13.15 -16.29
CA ASP A 213 -3.77 -13.62 -16.92
C ASP A 213 -4.01 -15.07 -16.51
N LEU A 214 -5.02 -15.29 -15.68
CA LEU A 214 -5.21 -16.51 -14.92
C LEU A 214 -6.60 -17.11 -15.16
N THR A 215 -6.66 -18.43 -15.26
CA THR A 215 -7.89 -19.20 -15.32
C THR A 215 -8.07 -19.96 -14.00
N VAL A 216 -9.23 -19.79 -13.36
CA VAL A 216 -9.57 -20.47 -12.11
C VAL A 216 -9.71 -21.97 -12.36
N VAL A 217 -8.99 -22.76 -11.59
CA VAL A 217 -9.05 -24.23 -11.62
C VAL A 217 -10.00 -24.73 -10.53
N LYS A 218 -9.78 -24.30 -9.29
CA LYS A 218 -10.63 -24.63 -8.14
C LYS A 218 -10.63 -23.49 -7.13
N THR A 219 -11.67 -23.46 -6.31
CA THR A 219 -11.86 -22.40 -5.31
C THR A 219 -12.21 -23.05 -3.98
N HIS A 220 -11.49 -22.68 -2.91
CA HIS A 220 -11.74 -23.17 -1.57
C HIS A 220 -12.88 -22.38 -0.88
N PRO A 221 -13.48 -22.86 0.22
CA PRO A 221 -14.46 -22.09 1.00
C PRO A 221 -13.92 -20.75 1.52
N VAL A 222 -14.81 -19.81 1.89
CA VAL A 222 -14.36 -18.57 2.58
C VAL A 222 -13.94 -18.97 3.99
N ALA A 223 -12.84 -18.40 4.46
CA ALA A 223 -12.38 -18.52 5.84
C ALA A 223 -12.22 -17.13 6.47
N TYR A 224 -12.33 -17.07 7.79
CA TYR A 224 -12.28 -15.84 8.58
C TYR A 224 -11.10 -15.92 9.57
N VAL A 225 -10.33 -14.84 9.66
CA VAL A 225 -9.23 -14.68 10.61
C VAL A 225 -9.42 -13.37 11.35
N GLU A 226 -9.40 -13.48 12.67
CA GLU A 226 -9.40 -12.36 13.59
C GLU A 226 -7.97 -11.99 13.99
N PHE A 227 -7.72 -10.69 13.99
CA PHE A 227 -6.46 -10.04 14.36
C PHE A 227 -6.59 -9.53 15.79
N ILE A 228 -5.90 -10.18 16.71
CA ILE A 228 -5.97 -9.91 18.15
C ILE A 228 -4.72 -9.12 18.53
N GLU A 229 -4.90 -7.91 19.06
CA GLU A 229 -3.80 -7.12 19.58
C GLU A 229 -3.40 -7.64 20.96
N GLY A 230 -2.16 -8.11 21.09
CA GLY A 230 -1.61 -8.53 22.38
C GLY A 230 -1.19 -7.34 23.25
N PRO A 231 -1.01 -7.55 24.55
CA PRO A 231 -0.53 -6.52 25.48
C PRO A 231 0.84 -5.94 25.08
N ASP A 232 1.64 -6.71 24.34
CA ASP A 232 2.95 -6.29 23.81
C ASP A 232 2.87 -5.38 22.57
N GLY A 233 1.67 -4.95 22.16
CA GLY A 233 1.43 -4.20 20.91
C GLY A 233 1.57 -5.04 19.63
N LYS A 234 1.86 -6.34 19.75
CA LYS A 234 1.98 -7.27 18.61
C LYS A 234 0.61 -7.85 18.25
N THR A 235 0.21 -7.72 16.99
CA THR A 235 -1.00 -8.35 16.46
C THR A 235 -0.79 -9.84 16.18
N ARG A 236 -1.55 -10.69 16.86
CA ARG A 236 -1.59 -12.15 16.63
C ARG A 236 -2.78 -12.50 15.74
N LYS A 237 -2.62 -13.53 14.91
CA LYS A 237 -3.70 -14.06 14.07
C LYS A 237 -4.33 -15.27 14.76
N SER A 238 -5.64 -15.29 14.84
CA SER A 238 -6.39 -16.49 15.22
C SER A 238 -6.29 -17.58 14.14
N VAL A 239 -6.67 -18.80 14.52
CA VAL A 239 -6.81 -19.92 13.59
C VAL A 239 -7.90 -19.58 12.56
N PRO A 240 -7.69 -19.85 11.25
CA PRO A 240 -8.73 -19.67 10.25
C PRO A 240 -9.98 -20.47 10.60
N ARG A 241 -11.13 -19.78 10.64
CA ARG A 241 -12.45 -20.36 10.92
C ARG A 241 -13.30 -20.41 9.67
N ASP A 242 -14.18 -21.41 9.59
CA ASP A 242 -15.23 -21.42 8.56
C ASP A 242 -16.37 -20.45 8.89
N GLU A 243 -17.34 -20.32 7.97
CA GLU A 243 -18.49 -19.41 8.14
C GLU A 243 -19.36 -19.76 9.36
N LYS A 244 -19.53 -21.06 9.66
CA LYS A 244 -20.38 -21.50 10.77
C LYS A 244 -19.69 -21.28 12.12
N GLU A 245 -18.39 -21.53 12.18
CA GLU A 245 -17.57 -21.28 13.36
C GLU A 245 -17.44 -19.80 13.64
N GLU A 246 -17.24 -18.96 12.62
CA GLU A 246 -17.19 -17.51 12.79
C GLU A 246 -18.52 -16.96 13.30
N MET A 247 -19.65 -17.43 12.74
CA MET A 247 -20.98 -17.02 13.22
C MET A 247 -21.19 -17.37 14.70
N LYS A 248 -20.79 -18.57 15.13
CA LYS A 248 -20.87 -18.96 16.55
C LYS A 248 -20.05 -18.05 17.47
N VAL A 249 -18.83 -17.68 17.06
CA VAL A 249 -18.00 -16.79 17.89
C VAL A 249 -18.52 -15.36 17.85
N GLN A 250 -19.07 -14.93 16.72
CA GLN A 250 -19.73 -13.63 16.63
C GLN A 250 -20.95 -13.57 17.55
N ASP A 251 -21.80 -14.60 17.57
CA ASP A 251 -22.96 -14.69 18.47
C ASP A 251 -22.52 -14.69 19.94
N GLN A 252 -21.43 -15.39 20.28
CA GLN A 252 -20.88 -15.36 21.64
C GLN A 252 -20.36 -13.97 22.03
N TRP A 253 -19.71 -13.25 21.12
CA TRP A 253 -19.24 -11.89 21.35
C TRP A 253 -20.40 -10.91 21.50
N VAL A 254 -21.41 -10.98 20.62
CA VAL A 254 -22.63 -10.17 20.69
C VAL A 254 -23.34 -10.41 22.01
N LYS A 255 -23.58 -11.68 22.38
CA LYS A 255 -24.23 -12.05 23.63
C LYS A 255 -23.47 -11.51 24.85
N ARG A 256 -22.14 -11.67 24.89
CA ARG A 256 -21.32 -11.14 25.98
C ARG A 256 -21.43 -9.62 26.07
N ARG A 257 -21.37 -8.93 24.93
CA ARG A 257 -21.49 -7.47 24.85
C ARG A 257 -22.87 -6.99 25.31
N GLU A 258 -23.93 -7.68 24.92
CA GLU A 258 -25.31 -7.40 25.35
C GLU A 258 -25.52 -7.63 26.84
N GLU A 259 -24.98 -8.72 27.39
CA GLU A 259 -25.02 -9.03 28.84
C GLU A 259 -24.29 -7.96 29.66
N MET A 260 -23.09 -7.55 29.22
CA MET A 260 -22.34 -6.45 29.86
C MET A 260 -23.10 -5.12 29.76
N ALA A 261 -23.65 -4.79 28.58
CA ALA A 261 -24.43 -3.57 28.39
C ALA A 261 -25.73 -3.57 29.21
N ALA A 262 -26.37 -4.73 29.41
CA ALA A 262 -27.54 -4.86 30.27
C ALA A 262 -27.19 -4.64 31.74
N LYS A 263 -26.10 -5.25 32.21
CA LYS A 263 -25.61 -5.06 33.58
C LYS A 263 -25.23 -3.61 33.86
N TRP A 264 -24.49 -2.97 32.94
CA TRP A 264 -24.10 -1.57 33.06
C TRP A 264 -25.33 -0.65 33.14
N ARG A 265 -26.35 -0.88 32.29
CA ARG A 265 -27.63 -0.16 32.35
C ARG A 265 -28.37 -0.38 33.67
N GLU A 266 -28.39 -1.59 34.18
CA GLU A 266 -29.03 -1.90 35.47
C GLU A 266 -28.32 -1.20 36.64
N ASP A 267 -26.98 -1.18 36.63
CA ASP A 267 -26.18 -0.52 37.66
C ASP A 267 -26.34 1.01 37.60
N LEU A 268 -26.39 1.59 36.39
CA LEU A 268 -26.70 3.02 36.21
C LEU A 268 -28.13 3.35 36.68
N ASP A 269 -29.13 2.55 36.31
CA ASP A 269 -30.51 2.74 36.74
C ASP A 269 -30.65 2.65 38.25
N LYS A 270 -29.93 1.73 38.91
CA LYS A 270 -29.86 1.66 40.38
C LYS A 270 -29.26 2.93 40.95
N LYS A 271 -28.12 3.40 40.43
CA LYS A 271 -27.46 4.64 40.87
C LYS A 271 -28.41 5.84 40.75
N ILE A 272 -29.06 6.00 39.60
CA ILE A 272 -30.03 7.09 39.38
C ILE A 272 -31.23 6.97 40.33
N ARG A 273 -31.81 5.78 40.51
CA ARG A 273 -32.93 5.58 41.46
C ARG A 273 -32.55 5.91 42.89
N THR A 274 -31.33 5.57 43.31
CA THR A 274 -30.83 5.90 44.65
C THR A 274 -30.69 7.41 44.81
N LEU A 275 -30.11 8.10 43.82
CA LEU A 275 -29.99 9.56 43.80
C LEU A 275 -31.36 10.26 43.77
N GLU A 276 -32.29 9.83 42.93
CA GLU A 276 -33.66 10.35 42.89
C GLU A 276 -34.39 10.12 44.23
N GLY A 277 -34.17 8.97 44.87
CA GLY A 277 -34.66 8.68 46.22
C GLY A 277 -34.10 9.65 47.27
N TYR A 278 -32.82 10.04 47.14
CA TYR A 278 -32.22 11.06 47.99
C TYR A 278 -32.83 12.45 47.75
N ALA A 279 -32.99 12.85 46.49
CA ALA A 279 -33.61 14.12 46.12
C ALA A 279 -35.04 14.22 46.68
N HIS A 280 -35.86 13.17 46.52
CA HIS A 280 -37.22 13.13 47.04
C HIS A 280 -37.28 13.30 48.58
N ARG A 281 -36.33 12.70 49.31
CA ARG A 281 -36.25 12.84 50.77
C ARG A 281 -35.83 14.24 51.22
N LEU A 282 -34.91 14.87 50.48
CA LEU A 282 -34.50 16.26 50.71
C LEU A 282 -35.66 17.23 50.47
N GLU A 283 -36.41 17.03 49.38
CA GLU A 283 -37.59 17.83 49.03
C GLU A 283 -38.71 17.70 50.07
N ALA A 284 -39.01 16.46 50.50
CA ALA A 284 -40.01 16.19 51.53
C ALA A 284 -39.69 16.89 52.86
N ARG A 285 -38.40 17.04 53.21
CA ARG A 285 -37.96 17.69 54.46
C ARG A 285 -37.87 19.21 54.34
N ALA A 286 -37.49 19.72 53.16
CA ALA A 286 -37.38 21.15 52.89
C ALA A 286 -38.76 21.84 52.78
N GLY A 287 -39.79 21.10 52.34
CA GLY A 287 -41.17 21.56 52.20
C GLY A 287 -41.42 22.51 51.02
N CYS A 288 -42.69 22.59 50.57
CA CYS A 288 -43.16 23.43 49.47
C CYS A 288 -43.24 24.92 49.86
N SER A 289 -42.10 25.63 49.91
CA SER A 289 -42.11 27.10 49.84
C SER A 289 -41.41 27.52 48.56
N GLN A 290 -42.20 28.00 47.59
CA GLN A 290 -41.70 28.70 46.41
C GLN A 290 -41.00 29.98 46.87
N SER A 291 -39.68 30.01 46.73
CA SER A 291 -38.86 31.21 46.92
C SER A 291 -38.56 31.80 45.55
N LYS A 292 -38.53 33.14 45.44
CA LYS A 292 -38.18 33.88 44.21
C LYS A 292 -36.70 33.74 43.77
N THR A 293 -35.91 32.92 44.47
CA THR A 293 -34.47 32.72 44.29
C THR A 293 -34.15 31.40 43.56
N GLU A 294 -35.08 30.88 42.77
CA GLU A 294 -34.90 29.63 42.00
C GLU A 294 -33.90 29.76 40.83
N ASP A 295 -33.48 30.98 40.46
CA ASP A 295 -32.53 31.25 39.38
C ASP A 295 -31.09 31.55 39.86
N GLU A 296 -30.80 31.56 41.17
CA GLU A 296 -29.42 31.73 41.66
C GLU A 296 -28.64 30.42 41.63
N ASP A 297 -27.38 30.49 41.21
CA ASP A 297 -26.46 29.35 41.24
C ASP A 297 -26.31 28.84 42.68
N PRO A 298 -26.35 27.51 42.88
CA PRO A 298 -26.21 26.94 44.22
C PRO A 298 -24.83 27.31 44.81
N PRO A 299 -24.73 27.53 46.13
CA PRO A 299 -23.45 27.77 46.78
C PRO A 299 -22.46 26.62 46.53
N VAL A 300 -21.19 26.95 46.31
CA VAL A 300 -20.13 25.97 45.94
C VAL A 300 -20.00 24.83 46.96
N HIS A 301 -20.25 25.09 48.25
CA HIS A 301 -20.15 24.07 49.28
C HIS A 301 -21.24 23.00 49.22
N ILE A 302 -22.29 23.18 48.42
CA ILE A 302 -23.35 22.17 48.21
C ILE A 302 -22.84 21.01 47.36
N GLU A 303 -21.89 21.24 46.46
CA GLU A 303 -21.26 20.18 45.66
C GLU A 303 -20.50 19.19 46.57
N ASN A 304 -19.80 19.69 47.59
CA ASN A 304 -19.14 18.83 48.59
C ASN A 304 -20.14 17.89 49.30
N TYR A 305 -21.37 18.35 49.55
CA TYR A 305 -22.41 17.50 50.14
C TYR A 305 -22.97 16.45 49.16
N TYR A 306 -22.92 16.72 47.85
CA TYR A 306 -23.25 15.73 46.83
C TYR A 306 -22.17 14.65 46.78
N ASP A 307 -20.89 15.03 46.81
CA ASP A 307 -19.76 14.10 46.82
C ASP A 307 -19.76 13.23 48.08
N ASP A 308 -19.93 13.84 49.26
CA ASP A 308 -20.09 13.13 50.54
C ASP A 308 -21.24 12.10 50.49
N LEU A 309 -22.33 12.44 49.78
CA LEU A 309 -23.51 11.59 49.65
C LEU A 309 -23.28 10.43 48.67
N GLU A 310 -22.54 10.64 47.58
CA GLU A 310 -22.12 9.57 46.67
C GLU A 310 -21.16 8.59 47.37
N GLU A 311 -20.25 9.08 48.22
CA GLU A 311 -19.28 8.23 48.93
C GLU A 311 -19.88 7.48 50.11
N THR A 312 -20.63 8.17 50.98
CA THR A 312 -21.08 7.61 52.27
C THR A 312 -22.47 6.98 52.21
N GLY A 313 -23.33 7.43 51.29
CA GLY A 313 -24.73 7.02 51.19
C GLY A 313 -25.61 7.38 52.41
N ASP A 314 -25.09 8.13 53.40
CA ASP A 314 -25.83 8.45 54.62
C ASP A 314 -26.60 9.77 54.53
N ILE A 315 -27.74 9.71 53.86
CA ILE A 315 -28.65 10.86 53.77
C ILE A 315 -29.24 11.26 55.13
N ASN A 316 -29.32 10.37 56.13
CA ASN A 316 -29.97 10.69 57.39
C ASN A 316 -29.17 11.71 58.21
N SER A 317 -27.86 11.54 58.28
CA SER A 317 -26.98 12.49 58.97
C SER A 317 -26.94 13.84 58.27
N LEU A 318 -26.93 13.85 56.92
CA LEU A 318 -27.03 15.08 56.11
C LEU A 318 -28.36 15.82 56.36
N LEU A 319 -29.49 15.11 56.41
CA LEU A 319 -30.81 15.70 56.69
C LEU A 319 -30.90 16.37 58.07
N CYS A 320 -30.09 15.95 59.04
CA CYS A 320 -30.05 16.58 60.37
C CYS A 320 -29.18 17.84 60.43
N ARG A 321 -28.21 17.97 59.50
CA ARG A 321 -27.21 19.04 59.48
C ARG A 321 -27.59 20.21 58.57
N LEU A 322 -28.25 19.93 57.45
CA LEU A 322 -28.51 20.93 56.40
C LEU A 322 -29.69 21.85 56.76
N SER A 323 -29.62 23.10 56.32
CA SER A 323 -30.76 24.02 56.34
C SER A 323 -31.76 23.71 55.22
N LYS A 324 -33.00 24.20 55.34
CA LYS A 324 -34.03 24.00 54.30
C LYS A 324 -33.63 24.56 52.93
N PHE A 325 -32.84 25.62 52.89
CA PHE A 325 -32.34 26.20 51.65
C PHE A 325 -31.30 25.27 51.00
N GLU A 326 -30.32 24.80 51.77
CA GLU A 326 -29.27 23.88 51.31
C GLU A 326 -29.83 22.55 50.83
N MET A 327 -30.87 22.01 51.49
CA MET A 327 -31.56 20.79 51.04
C MET A 327 -32.19 20.95 49.64
N ARG A 328 -32.75 22.12 49.31
CA ARG A 328 -33.33 22.39 47.97
C ARG A 328 -32.25 22.57 46.92
N CYS A 329 -31.17 23.27 47.26
CA CYS A 329 -30.02 23.41 46.36
C CYS A 329 -29.42 22.03 46.04
N LEU A 330 -29.28 21.16 47.05
CA LEU A 330 -28.76 19.81 46.88
C LEU A 330 -29.70 18.94 46.04
N SER A 331 -31.03 18.98 46.25
CA SER A 331 -31.97 18.22 45.42
C SER A 331 -31.93 18.64 43.95
N ARG A 332 -31.79 19.94 43.66
CA ARG A 332 -31.63 20.46 42.30
C ARG A 332 -30.33 19.98 41.65
N ILE A 333 -29.22 19.97 42.39
CA ILE A 333 -27.94 19.42 41.91
C ILE A 333 -28.08 17.93 41.62
N ILE A 334 -28.73 17.17 42.50
CA ILE A 334 -28.96 15.73 42.28
C ILE A 334 -29.77 15.49 41.01
N HIS A 335 -30.87 16.23 40.78
CA HIS A 335 -31.65 16.10 39.55
C HIS A 335 -30.83 16.47 38.30
N LYS A 336 -30.07 17.57 38.36
CA LYS A 336 -29.17 18.00 37.29
C LYS A 336 -28.10 16.94 36.98
N ASN A 337 -27.52 16.33 38.01
CA ASN A 337 -26.53 15.26 37.84
C ASN A 337 -27.19 13.97 37.33
N CYS A 338 -28.41 13.62 37.75
CA CYS A 338 -29.16 12.51 37.17
C CYS A 338 -29.46 12.72 35.68
N THR A 339 -29.82 13.95 35.27
CA THR A 339 -29.99 14.27 33.85
C THR A 339 -28.67 14.17 33.08
N ALA A 340 -27.57 14.69 33.64
CA ALA A 340 -26.26 14.61 33.01
C ALA A 340 -25.77 13.15 32.88
N LEU A 341 -25.99 12.31 33.91
CA LEU A 341 -25.68 10.88 33.86
C LEU A 341 -26.48 10.16 32.78
N ARG A 342 -27.77 10.49 32.60
CA ARG A 342 -28.60 9.93 31.51
C ARG A 342 -28.10 10.34 30.12
N GLU A 343 -27.71 11.61 29.98
CA GLU A 343 -27.20 12.15 28.71
C GLU A 343 -25.83 11.56 28.35
N GLY A 344 -24.94 11.37 29.33
CA GLY A 344 -23.61 10.77 29.16
C GLY A 344 -23.59 9.24 29.15
N ALA A 345 -24.69 8.59 29.55
CA ALA A 345 -24.76 7.15 29.75
C ALA A 345 -24.30 6.32 28.55
N SER A 346 -24.75 6.71 27.36
CA SER A 346 -24.42 5.98 26.14
C SER A 346 -22.92 6.01 25.82
N ASP A 347 -22.27 7.14 26.06
CA ASP A 347 -20.87 7.35 25.73
C ASP A 347 -19.95 6.67 26.75
N GLU A 348 -20.29 6.73 28.04
CA GLU A 348 -19.57 6.01 29.09
C GLU A 348 -19.72 4.50 28.94
N MET A 349 -20.93 4.02 28.70
CA MET A 349 -21.19 2.61 28.41
C MET A 349 -20.38 2.13 27.20
N GLU A 350 -20.35 2.89 26.11
CA GLU A 350 -19.60 2.49 24.92
C GLU A 350 -18.07 2.49 25.16
N LYS A 351 -17.56 3.40 25.99
CA LYS A 351 -16.13 3.39 26.41
C LYS A 351 -15.80 2.15 27.24
N ASP A 352 -16.63 1.82 28.22
CA ASP A 352 -16.44 0.64 29.08
C ASP A 352 -16.57 -0.65 28.28
N LEU A 353 -17.57 -0.74 27.40
CA LEU A 353 -17.74 -1.87 26.49
C LEU A 353 -16.57 -2.00 25.51
N ALA A 354 -16.03 -0.90 24.98
CA ALA A 354 -14.87 -0.93 24.10
C ALA A 354 -13.59 -1.39 24.83
N PHE A 355 -13.50 -1.16 26.13
CA PHE A 355 -12.39 -1.61 26.96
C PHE A 355 -12.51 -3.09 27.35
N GLU A 356 -13.66 -3.52 27.88
CA GLU A 356 -13.86 -4.89 28.35
C GLU A 356 -14.17 -5.89 27.23
N CYS A 357 -14.88 -5.44 26.19
CA CYS A 357 -15.31 -6.25 25.06
C CYS A 357 -14.98 -5.54 23.73
N PRO A 358 -13.68 -5.38 23.40
CA PRO A 358 -13.24 -4.59 22.26
C PRO A 358 -13.83 -5.10 20.93
N PRO A 359 -14.02 -4.20 19.95
CA PRO A 359 -14.50 -4.57 18.62
C PRO A 359 -13.53 -5.52 17.94
N ARG A 360 -14.07 -6.62 17.40
CA ARG A 360 -13.29 -7.67 16.76
C ARG A 360 -12.77 -7.20 15.40
N LYS A 361 -11.45 -7.31 15.17
CA LYS A 361 -10.81 -7.01 13.89
C LYS A 361 -10.76 -8.26 13.02
N ILE A 362 -11.85 -8.54 12.31
CA ILE A 362 -12.01 -9.76 11.49
C ILE A 362 -11.74 -9.43 10.01
N ARG A 363 -11.03 -10.31 9.32
CA ARG A 363 -10.95 -10.32 7.86
C ARG A 363 -11.30 -11.68 7.31
N ASN A 364 -11.95 -11.67 6.18
CA ASN A 364 -12.29 -12.83 5.38
C ASN A 364 -11.27 -13.01 4.25
N PHE A 365 -11.01 -14.26 3.90
CA PHE A 365 -10.18 -14.59 2.75
C PHE A 365 -10.62 -15.91 2.14
N ARG A 366 -10.09 -16.20 0.96
CA ARG A 366 -10.32 -17.47 0.28
C ARG A 366 -9.09 -17.82 -0.55
N VAL A 367 -8.79 -19.11 -0.66
CA VAL A 367 -7.73 -19.59 -1.54
C VAL A 367 -8.33 -19.95 -2.90
N VAL A 368 -7.83 -19.30 -3.96
CA VAL A 368 -8.19 -19.58 -5.35
C VAL A 368 -7.01 -20.27 -6.00
N VAL A 369 -7.23 -21.46 -6.55
CA VAL A 369 -6.21 -22.15 -7.34
C VAL A 369 -6.41 -21.81 -8.80
N ALA A 370 -5.38 -21.26 -9.42
CA ALA A 370 -5.42 -20.79 -10.80
C ALA A 370 -4.21 -21.28 -11.60
N LYS A 371 -4.34 -21.28 -12.93
CA LYS A 371 -3.28 -21.57 -13.89
C LYS A 371 -3.17 -20.42 -14.89
N ASP A 372 -2.04 -20.32 -15.58
CA ASP A 372 -1.88 -19.34 -16.67
C ASP A 372 -2.94 -19.58 -17.77
N SER A 373 -3.67 -18.53 -18.17
CA SER A 373 -4.56 -18.56 -19.34
C SER A 373 -3.81 -18.32 -20.65
N ARG A 374 -2.63 -17.71 -20.55
CA ARG A 374 -1.74 -17.40 -21.67
C ARG A 374 -0.34 -17.89 -21.32
N THR A 375 0.20 -18.77 -22.15
CA THR A 375 1.62 -19.13 -22.14
C THR A 375 2.28 -18.51 -23.37
N TYR A 376 3.57 -18.19 -23.26
CA TYR A 376 4.35 -17.71 -24.40
C TYR A 376 5.03 -18.91 -25.08
N LYS A 377 6.36 -18.87 -25.23
CA LYS A 377 7.16 -19.92 -25.88
C LYS A 377 7.20 -21.26 -25.15
N ARG A 378 6.77 -21.33 -23.88
CA ARG A 378 6.84 -22.53 -23.04
C ARG A 378 5.58 -22.60 -22.20
N ASP A 379 5.07 -23.80 -22.03
CA ASP A 379 3.97 -24.04 -21.11
C ASP A 379 4.44 -23.85 -19.67
N ALA A 380 3.56 -23.27 -18.87
CA ALA A 380 3.73 -23.19 -17.43
C ALA A 380 3.03 -24.40 -16.81
N TYR A 381 3.81 -25.28 -16.19
CA TYR A 381 3.29 -26.48 -15.53
C TYR A 381 2.76 -26.20 -14.12
N ARG A 382 3.10 -25.02 -13.58
CA ARG A 382 2.74 -24.61 -12.23
C ARG A 382 1.28 -24.17 -12.12
N LYS A 383 0.67 -24.48 -10.97
CA LYS A 383 -0.57 -23.87 -10.50
C LYS A 383 -0.24 -22.86 -9.39
N ALA A 384 -0.98 -21.78 -9.31
CA ALA A 384 -0.87 -20.85 -8.18
C ALA A 384 -2.00 -21.10 -7.19
N GLN A 385 -1.65 -21.22 -5.91
CA GLN A 385 -2.59 -21.00 -4.82
C GLN A 385 -2.54 -19.53 -4.42
N ILE A 386 -3.64 -18.81 -4.65
CA ILE A 386 -3.74 -17.37 -4.43
C ILE A 386 -4.65 -17.11 -3.24
N THR A 387 -4.07 -16.61 -2.16
CA THR A 387 -4.83 -16.13 -0.99
C THR A 387 -5.43 -14.77 -1.33
N VAL A 388 -6.75 -14.74 -1.53
CA VAL A 388 -7.53 -13.54 -1.83
C VAL A 388 -8.14 -13.03 -0.53
N TRP A 389 -7.57 -11.96 0.00
CA TRP A 389 -8.13 -11.24 1.15
C TRP A 389 -9.32 -10.37 0.77
N ASP A 390 -10.18 -10.12 1.76
CA ASP A 390 -11.38 -9.28 1.68
C ASP A 390 -12.28 -9.71 0.51
N VAL A 391 -12.39 -11.03 0.34
CA VAL A 391 -12.98 -11.65 -0.86
C VAL A 391 -14.45 -11.29 -1.06
N MET A 392 -15.17 -11.01 0.02
CA MET A 392 -16.58 -10.61 -0.01
C MET A 392 -16.78 -9.18 -0.52
N ASP A 393 -15.73 -8.38 -0.68
CA ASP A 393 -15.82 -7.07 -1.31
C ASP A 393 -15.73 -7.17 -2.84
N LEU A 394 -15.36 -8.35 -3.37
CA LEU A 394 -15.22 -8.59 -4.79
C LEU A 394 -16.54 -9.10 -5.38
N ALA A 395 -17.08 -8.39 -6.37
CA ALA A 395 -18.22 -8.83 -7.17
C ALA A 395 -17.87 -8.75 -8.67
N PHE A 396 -18.20 -9.80 -9.43
CA PHE A 396 -17.75 -9.97 -10.82
C PHE A 396 -18.90 -10.04 -11.85
N GLY A 397 -20.10 -9.60 -11.46
CA GLY A 397 -21.30 -9.53 -12.31
C GLY A 397 -22.59 -9.45 -11.51
N GLU A 398 -23.65 -8.95 -12.13
CA GLU A 398 -24.99 -8.86 -11.53
C GLU A 398 -25.51 -10.25 -11.12
N GLY A 399 -25.96 -10.37 -9.87
CA GLY A 399 -26.50 -11.62 -9.32
C GLY A 399 -25.46 -12.68 -8.91
N THR A 400 -24.16 -12.43 -9.08
CA THR A 400 -23.13 -13.34 -8.52
C THR A 400 -22.96 -13.09 -7.02
N LYS A 401 -22.89 -14.17 -6.23
CA LYS A 401 -22.56 -14.05 -4.80
C LYS A 401 -21.21 -13.35 -4.66
N ALA A 402 -21.11 -12.42 -3.73
CA ALA A 402 -19.84 -11.74 -3.46
C ALA A 402 -18.73 -12.76 -3.15
N GLY A 403 -17.55 -12.55 -3.72
CA GLY A 403 -16.41 -13.45 -3.59
C GLY A 403 -16.53 -14.78 -4.33
N ALA A 404 -17.50 -14.94 -5.22
CA ALA A 404 -17.66 -16.16 -6.00
C ALA A 404 -16.70 -16.21 -7.19
N PHE A 405 -15.71 -17.09 -7.07
CA PHE A 405 -14.89 -17.56 -8.19
C PHE A 405 -15.44 -18.91 -8.65
N ALA A 406 -15.76 -19.04 -9.94
CA ALA A 406 -16.18 -20.32 -10.52
C ALA A 406 -15.03 -20.94 -11.34
N PRO A 407 -14.94 -22.28 -11.40
CA PRO A 407 -13.99 -22.95 -12.28
C PRO A 407 -14.11 -22.48 -13.74
N ASN A 408 -12.99 -22.44 -14.44
CA ASN A 408 -12.84 -21.98 -15.84
C ASN A 408 -13.12 -20.49 -16.09
N GLN A 409 -13.38 -19.69 -15.06
CA GLN A 409 -13.43 -18.24 -15.23
C GLN A 409 -12.01 -17.68 -15.43
N ARG A 410 -11.90 -16.72 -16.35
CA ARG A 410 -10.65 -16.05 -16.67
C ARG A 410 -10.60 -14.66 -16.04
N PHE A 411 -9.46 -14.32 -15.45
CA PHE A 411 -9.23 -13.05 -14.79
C PHE A 411 -7.87 -12.46 -15.18
N ILE A 412 -7.84 -11.15 -15.38
CA ILE A 412 -6.62 -10.35 -15.24
C ILE A 412 -6.49 -10.01 -13.77
N VAL A 413 -5.35 -10.33 -13.19
CA VAL A 413 -5.05 -10.04 -11.78
C VAL A 413 -3.82 -9.16 -11.71
N THR A 414 -3.91 -8.07 -10.95
CA THR A 414 -2.80 -7.14 -10.75
C THR A 414 -2.23 -7.20 -9.33
N ASN A 415 -0.95 -6.84 -9.20
CA ASN A 415 -0.26 -6.61 -7.93
C ASN A 415 -0.31 -7.80 -6.95
N LEU A 416 -0.07 -9.02 -7.42
CA LEU A 416 0.09 -10.18 -6.54
C LEU A 416 1.49 -10.18 -5.92
N ILE A 417 1.65 -10.78 -4.74
CA ILE A 417 2.96 -10.94 -4.11
C ILE A 417 3.25 -12.40 -3.75
N PRO A 418 4.44 -12.93 -4.05
CA PRO A 418 4.90 -14.23 -3.57
C PRO A 418 4.83 -14.35 -2.05
N THR A 419 4.37 -15.50 -1.56
CA THR A 419 4.40 -15.87 -0.14
C THR A 419 4.96 -17.28 0.01
N GLN A 420 5.25 -17.68 1.25
CA GLN A 420 5.73 -19.03 1.57
C GLN A 420 6.93 -19.46 0.71
N GLN A 421 7.95 -18.59 0.60
CA GLN A 421 9.06 -18.76 -0.36
C GLN A 421 9.72 -20.14 -0.30
N GLY A 422 9.87 -20.72 0.89
CA GLY A 422 10.45 -22.06 1.10
C GLY A 422 9.57 -23.24 0.65
N ALA A 423 8.28 -23.02 0.38
CA ALA A 423 7.33 -24.04 -0.07
C ALA A 423 7.15 -24.08 -1.60
N TRP A 424 7.77 -23.15 -2.34
CA TRP A 424 7.63 -23.10 -3.80
C TRP A 424 8.27 -24.31 -4.46
N MET A 425 7.48 -25.02 -5.26
CA MET A 425 7.98 -26.16 -6.02
C MET A 425 8.72 -25.73 -7.30
N GLY A 426 9.43 -26.69 -7.90
CA GLY A 426 10.10 -26.54 -9.19
C GLY A 426 9.15 -26.18 -10.34
N ASN A 427 9.64 -26.15 -11.58
CA ASN A 427 8.78 -25.97 -12.74
C ASN A 427 8.47 -27.33 -13.36
N GLU A 428 7.70 -28.13 -12.62
CA GLU A 428 7.33 -29.51 -12.96
C GLU A 428 5.79 -29.63 -13.02
N PRO A 429 5.23 -30.65 -13.69
CA PRO A 429 3.80 -30.93 -13.65
C PRO A 429 3.28 -30.99 -12.21
N ASP A 430 2.13 -30.36 -11.98
CA ASP A 430 1.47 -30.25 -10.66
C ASP A 430 2.26 -29.49 -9.58
N ALA A 431 3.36 -28.84 -9.94
CA ALA A 431 4.04 -27.91 -9.04
C ALA A 431 3.12 -26.75 -8.66
N GLU A 432 3.22 -26.31 -7.41
CA GLU A 432 2.43 -25.22 -6.86
C GLU A 432 3.31 -24.06 -6.41
N VAL A 433 2.78 -22.86 -6.58
CA VAL A 433 3.37 -21.61 -6.07
C VAL A 433 2.33 -20.86 -5.27
N TYR A 434 2.79 -20.06 -4.30
CA TYR A 434 1.92 -19.38 -3.35
C TYR A 434 1.99 -17.87 -3.55
N LEU A 435 0.83 -17.27 -3.80
CA LEU A 435 0.67 -15.84 -4.00
C LEU A 435 -0.40 -15.31 -3.03
N THR A 436 -0.34 -14.02 -2.70
CA THR A 436 -1.42 -13.34 -1.96
C THR A 436 -1.78 -12.02 -2.62
N THR A 437 -3.02 -11.59 -2.45
CA THR A 437 -3.45 -10.24 -2.83
C THR A 437 -2.87 -9.20 -1.86
N ARG A 438 -2.68 -7.99 -2.39
CA ARG A 438 -2.37 -6.76 -1.68
C ARG A 438 -3.61 -5.86 -1.69
N ARG A 439 -3.58 -4.76 -0.92
CA ARG A 439 -4.67 -3.77 -0.89
C ARG A 439 -4.94 -3.14 -2.27
N ASP A 440 -3.91 -3.04 -3.11
CA ASP A 440 -3.94 -2.51 -4.47
C ASP A 440 -4.09 -3.60 -5.54
N SER A 441 -4.36 -4.85 -5.16
CA SER A 441 -4.67 -5.91 -6.12
C SER A 441 -6.05 -5.72 -6.70
N ARG A 442 -6.17 -5.89 -8.03
CA ARG A 442 -7.44 -5.86 -8.73
C ARG A 442 -7.66 -7.16 -9.49
N TRP A 443 -8.89 -7.64 -9.45
CA TRP A 443 -9.36 -8.79 -10.20
C TRP A 443 -10.36 -8.32 -11.25
N THR A 444 -9.99 -8.44 -12.52
CA THR A 444 -10.85 -8.06 -13.65
C THR A 444 -11.24 -9.31 -14.41
N LYS A 445 -12.52 -9.68 -14.35
CA LYS A 445 -13.04 -10.83 -15.10
C LYS A 445 -12.97 -10.53 -16.60
N ILE A 446 -12.40 -11.45 -17.37
CA ILE A 446 -12.45 -11.41 -18.83
C ILE A 446 -13.61 -12.28 -19.29
N SER A 447 -14.48 -11.70 -20.13
CA SER A 447 -15.59 -12.39 -20.80
C SER A 447 -15.12 -13.52 -21.72
#